data_AF-A0A965HYI6-F1
#
_entry.id   AF-A0A965HYI6-F1
#
_cell.length_a   1.000
_cell.length_b   1.000
_cell.length_c   1.000
_cell.angle_alpha   90.00
_cell.angle_beta   90.00
_cell.angle_gamma   90.00
#
_symmetry.space_group_name_H-M   'P 1'
#
loop_
_entity.id
_entity.type
_entity.pdbx_description
1 polymer ?
#
loop_
_entity_poly.entity_id
_entity_poly.type
_entity_poly.pdbx_seq_one_letter_code
_entity_poly.pdbx_strand_id
1 'polypeptide(L)'
;MADNDLVTIGETIALMPEASTANDPSELLDGQSGDNNFPFARFKPLATVGEVDPVTGDALTGYPDGNAAFLKDDDTITVVYQSESYGLMSKQTYGWEMASGVSFTGSHIHTIDYDREKFAEFLETGDSAADMFLESGHLFDTIYNVFGEVVDGKNDDATDLSAKWGNQTLPTGELVDFSQPLTEGDFFFQSFCGAFLETANKYGDGIGFEDNVWLTAEEWNIQYIFPNGATTSNATMGLASIAVDVRIQSQPWVKLVMKNCCP
;
A
#
# COMPACT_ATOMS: atom_id res chain seq x y z
N MET A 1 -7.30 12.98 -28.32
CA MET A 1 -7.13 11.57 -27.93
C MET A 1 -8.48 11.18 -27.37
N ALA A 2 -9.17 10.30 -28.09
CA ALA A 2 -10.60 10.00 -27.92
C ALA A 2 -10.74 8.86 -26.89
N ASP A 3 -11.76 8.94 -26.04
CA ASP A 3 -12.11 8.03 -24.92
C ASP A 3 -10.90 7.34 -24.26
N ASN A 4 -10.43 7.93 -23.15
CA ASN A 4 -9.53 7.25 -22.23
C ASN A 4 -10.31 6.10 -21.56
N ASP A 5 -10.39 4.94 -22.24
CA ASP A 5 -10.80 3.70 -21.59
C ASP A 5 -9.79 3.44 -20.47
N LEU A 6 -10.21 3.71 -19.23
CA LEU A 6 -9.43 3.38 -18.05
C LEU A 6 -9.29 1.86 -18.01
N VAL A 7 -8.05 1.38 -17.80
CA VAL A 7 -7.78 -0.04 -17.62
C VAL A 7 -8.20 -0.42 -16.21
N THR A 8 -9.03 -1.44 -16.08
CA THR A 8 -9.52 -1.91 -14.78
C THR A 8 -8.60 -2.97 -14.19
N ILE A 9 -8.70 -3.18 -12.87
CA ILE A 9 -7.82 -4.09 -12.13
C ILE A 9 -7.79 -5.48 -12.77
N GLY A 10 -6.58 -5.92 -13.14
CA GLY A 10 -6.31 -7.24 -13.69
C GLY A 10 -6.48 -7.36 -15.20
N GLU A 11 -6.80 -6.30 -15.93
CA GLU A 11 -6.89 -6.32 -17.39
C GLU A 11 -5.51 -6.33 -18.07
N THR A 12 -4.50 -5.72 -17.45
CA THR A 12 -3.15 -5.70 -18.04
C THR A 12 -2.56 -7.10 -18.03
N ILE A 13 -2.13 -7.57 -19.20
CA ILE A 13 -1.41 -8.84 -19.37
C ILE A 13 0.10 -8.66 -19.60
N ALA A 14 0.55 -7.41 -19.79
CA ALA A 14 1.95 -7.12 -20.04
C ALA A 14 2.78 -7.39 -18.78
N LEU A 15 3.84 -8.19 -18.94
CA LEU A 15 4.86 -8.39 -17.92
C LEU A 15 5.86 -7.26 -18.04
N MET A 16 5.55 -6.14 -17.39
CA MET A 16 6.47 -5.01 -17.27
C MET A 16 7.46 -5.29 -16.14
N PRO A 17 8.55 -6.02 -16.40
CA PRO A 17 9.86 -5.37 -16.25
C PRO A 17 10.99 -5.97 -17.11
N GLU A 18 11.92 -5.12 -17.57
CA GLU A 18 13.21 -5.00 -16.86
C GLU A 18 13.88 -3.64 -17.12
N ALA A 19 14.07 -2.87 -16.04
CA ALA A 19 15.08 -1.83 -16.03
C ALA A 19 16.45 -2.55 -16.11
N SER A 20 17.14 -2.39 -17.24
CA SER A 20 18.57 -2.68 -17.51
C SER A 20 18.99 -3.93 -18.31
N THR A 21 18.10 -4.82 -18.74
CA THR A 21 18.46 -5.99 -19.62
C THR A 21 17.91 -5.92 -21.04
N ALA A 22 17.06 -4.92 -21.32
CA ALA A 22 16.52 -4.70 -22.66
C ALA A 22 17.66 -4.60 -23.68
N ASN A 23 17.66 -5.51 -24.64
CA ASN A 23 18.65 -5.65 -25.70
C ASN A 23 18.07 -5.40 -27.10
N ASP A 24 16.73 -5.31 -27.23
CA ASP A 24 16.03 -4.97 -28.47
C ASP A 24 15.12 -3.73 -28.30
N PRO A 25 15.02 -2.83 -29.31
CA PRO A 25 14.11 -1.69 -29.25
C PRO A 25 12.62 -2.03 -29.01
N SER A 26 12.18 -3.23 -29.37
CA SER A 26 10.80 -3.70 -29.11
C SER A 26 10.51 -3.88 -27.61
N GLU A 27 11.53 -4.08 -26.78
CA GLU A 27 11.41 -4.24 -25.33
C GLU A 27 11.34 -2.89 -24.60
N LEU A 28 11.47 -1.77 -25.33
CA LEU A 28 11.42 -0.40 -24.82
C LEU A 28 10.08 0.30 -25.13
N LEU A 29 9.08 -0.46 -25.59
CA LEU A 29 7.77 0.07 -25.92
C LEU A 29 6.92 0.20 -24.66
N ASP A 30 6.46 1.43 -24.42
CA ASP A 30 5.52 1.73 -23.34
C ASP A 30 4.23 0.91 -23.47
N GLY A 31 3.67 0.46 -22.36
CA GLY A 31 2.46 -0.37 -22.36
C GLY A 31 2.67 -1.84 -22.75
N GLN A 32 3.89 -2.30 -23.07
CA GLN A 32 4.16 -3.67 -23.54
C GLN A 32 5.13 -4.41 -22.62
N SER A 33 5.21 -5.74 -22.81
CA SER A 33 6.21 -6.54 -22.11
C SER A 33 7.61 -6.23 -22.65
N GLY A 34 8.59 -6.21 -21.75
CA GLY A 34 10.01 -6.20 -22.11
C GLY A 34 10.53 -7.61 -22.40
N ASP A 35 11.79 -7.87 -22.02
CA ASP A 35 12.33 -9.23 -21.99
C ASP A 35 11.61 -10.04 -20.91
N ASN A 36 10.80 -11.02 -21.33
CA ASN A 36 10.04 -11.89 -20.43
C ASN A 36 10.66 -13.28 -20.28
N ASN A 37 11.91 -13.47 -20.71
CA ASN A 37 12.65 -14.73 -20.59
C ASN A 37 13.22 -14.91 -19.17
N PHE A 38 12.34 -14.89 -18.17
CA PHE A 38 12.71 -15.05 -16.78
C PHE A 38 13.40 -16.41 -16.55
N PRO A 39 14.59 -16.44 -15.94
CA PRO A 39 15.41 -17.65 -15.87
C PRO A 39 14.87 -18.74 -14.93
N PHE A 40 13.97 -18.41 -14.00
CA PHE A 40 13.59 -19.29 -12.89
C PHE A 40 12.09 -19.50 -12.69
N ALA A 41 11.23 -18.75 -13.36
CA ALA A 41 9.78 -18.84 -13.19
C ALA A 41 9.04 -18.27 -14.41
N ARG A 42 7.74 -18.55 -14.48
CA ARG A 42 6.81 -17.84 -15.36
C ARG A 42 5.99 -16.92 -14.48
N PHE A 43 5.77 -15.70 -14.95
CA PHE A 43 5.01 -14.69 -14.23
C PHE A 43 3.76 -14.32 -15.02
N LYS A 44 2.72 -13.91 -14.31
CA LYS A 44 1.53 -13.23 -14.84
C LYS A 44 1.25 -12.05 -13.92
N PRO A 45 0.89 -10.87 -14.46
CA PRO A 45 0.47 -9.75 -13.63
C PRO A 45 -0.89 -10.07 -12.98
N LEU A 46 -1.03 -9.73 -11.70
CA LEU A 46 -2.33 -9.75 -11.00
C LEU A 46 -3.04 -8.41 -11.15
N ALA A 47 -2.27 -7.33 -11.09
CA ALA A 47 -2.70 -5.96 -11.32
C ALA A 47 -1.48 -5.09 -11.62
N THR A 48 -1.69 -3.90 -12.15
CA THR A 48 -0.65 -2.89 -12.33
C THR A 48 -1.05 -1.54 -11.72
N VAL A 49 -0.04 -0.79 -11.26
CA VAL A 49 -0.26 0.57 -10.73
C VAL A 49 -0.90 1.43 -11.82
N GLY A 50 -1.97 2.13 -11.47
CA GLY A 50 -2.77 2.94 -12.38
C GLY A 50 -4.02 2.26 -12.91
N GLU A 51 -4.16 0.93 -12.77
CA GLU A 51 -5.45 0.27 -13.00
C GLU A 51 -6.48 0.74 -11.98
N VAL A 52 -7.74 0.83 -12.41
CA VAL A 52 -8.83 1.37 -11.59
C VAL A 52 -9.79 0.28 -11.12
N ASP A 53 -10.29 0.44 -9.91
CA ASP A 53 -11.43 -0.34 -9.44
C ASP A 53 -12.64 -0.03 -10.36
N PRO A 54 -13.29 -1.05 -10.95
CA PRO A 54 -14.41 -0.84 -11.87
C PRO A 54 -15.68 -0.29 -11.21
N VAL A 55 -15.79 -0.36 -9.88
CA VAL A 55 -16.93 0.11 -9.10
C VAL A 55 -16.67 1.51 -8.55
N THR A 56 -15.53 1.75 -7.90
CA THR A 56 -15.24 3.05 -7.29
C THR A 56 -14.58 4.04 -8.26
N GLY A 57 -13.86 3.53 -9.26
CA GLY A 57 -13.02 4.33 -10.16
C GLY A 57 -11.69 4.75 -9.56
N ASP A 58 -11.37 4.29 -8.34
CA ASP A 58 -10.11 4.61 -7.68
C ASP A 58 -8.95 3.82 -8.27
N ALA A 59 -7.83 4.49 -8.49
CA ALA A 59 -6.64 3.85 -9.04
C ALA A 59 -5.85 3.10 -7.97
N LEU A 60 -5.21 2.00 -8.37
CA LEU A 60 -4.07 1.42 -7.68
C LEU A 60 -2.91 2.44 -7.71
N THR A 61 -2.50 2.93 -6.55
CA THR A 61 -1.53 4.04 -6.45
C THR A 61 -0.11 3.57 -6.11
N GLY A 62 0.84 4.49 -6.25
CA GLY A 62 2.20 4.45 -5.69
C GLY A 62 3.11 3.33 -6.20
N TYR A 63 4.35 3.31 -5.72
CA TYR A 63 5.30 2.24 -6.01
C TYR A 63 5.08 1.08 -5.03
N PRO A 64 4.89 -0.17 -5.50
CA PRO A 64 4.68 -1.29 -4.58
C PRO A 64 5.93 -1.56 -3.73
N ASP A 65 5.84 -1.43 -2.40
CA ASP A 65 6.94 -1.70 -1.45
C ASP A 65 6.47 -2.53 -0.24
N GLY A 66 6.38 -3.83 -0.47
CA GLY A 66 5.90 -4.82 0.49
C GLY A 66 4.52 -5.36 0.10
N ASN A 67 4.39 -6.69 0.09
CA ASN A 67 3.18 -7.36 -0.32
C ASN A 67 2.99 -8.69 0.41
N ALA A 68 1.73 -9.11 0.58
CA ALA A 68 1.39 -10.44 1.02
C ALA A 68 0.10 -10.92 0.34
N ALA A 69 -0.18 -12.22 0.47
CA ALA A 69 -1.47 -12.78 0.12
C ALA A 69 -1.92 -13.77 1.19
N PHE A 70 -3.21 -13.79 1.49
CA PHE A 70 -3.79 -14.69 2.49
C PHE A 70 -5.24 -15.03 2.16
N LEU A 71 -5.77 -16.06 2.81
CA LEU A 71 -7.18 -16.42 2.72
C LEU A 71 -8.01 -15.48 3.60
N LYS A 72 -8.92 -14.73 2.98
CA LYS A 72 -9.96 -13.97 3.67
C LYS A 72 -11.04 -14.92 4.19
N ASP A 73 -11.45 -15.84 3.32
CA ASP A 73 -12.39 -16.92 3.59
C ASP A 73 -12.11 -18.13 2.67
N ASP A 74 -13.02 -19.11 2.67
CA ASP A 74 -12.84 -20.38 1.95
C ASP A 74 -12.77 -20.17 0.43
N ASP A 75 -13.35 -19.08 -0.08
CA ASP A 75 -13.54 -18.81 -1.51
C ASP A 75 -12.73 -17.60 -1.99
N THR A 76 -12.11 -16.84 -1.09
CA THR A 76 -11.47 -15.55 -1.41
C THR A 76 -10.01 -15.48 -0.95
N ILE A 77 -9.13 -15.09 -1.87
CA ILE A 77 -7.74 -14.70 -1.59
C ILE A 77 -7.68 -13.17 -1.57
N THR A 78 -7.19 -12.60 -0.47
CA THR A 78 -6.79 -11.19 -0.43
C THR A 78 -5.32 -11.07 -0.76
N VAL A 79 -5.00 -10.24 -1.75
CA VAL A 79 -3.67 -9.73 -2.03
C VAL A 79 -3.57 -8.33 -1.45
N VAL A 80 -2.57 -8.10 -0.62
CA VAL A 80 -2.29 -6.80 -0.01
C VAL A 80 -0.97 -6.30 -0.54
N TYR A 81 -0.91 -5.04 -0.93
CA TYR A 81 0.37 -4.39 -1.18
C TYR A 81 0.36 -2.97 -0.63
N GLN A 82 1.51 -2.58 -0.12
CA GLN A 82 1.76 -1.21 0.28
C GLN A 82 2.14 -0.39 -0.96
N SER A 83 1.57 0.80 -1.09
CA SER A 83 1.95 1.76 -2.11
C SER A 83 2.73 2.93 -1.53
N GLU A 84 3.97 3.11 -1.99
CA GLU A 84 4.78 4.26 -1.63
C GLU A 84 4.40 5.47 -2.49
N SER A 85 4.16 6.60 -1.83
CA SER A 85 3.87 7.88 -2.47
C SER A 85 4.66 9.02 -1.85
N TYR A 86 5.42 9.71 -2.69
CA TYR A 86 6.17 10.90 -2.28
C TYR A 86 5.30 12.17 -2.19
N GLY A 87 3.99 12.06 -2.42
CA GLY A 87 2.98 13.11 -2.22
C GLY A 87 3.43 14.52 -2.60
N LEU A 88 3.73 15.33 -1.58
CA LEU A 88 4.16 16.74 -1.70
C LEU A 88 5.43 16.98 -2.53
N MET A 89 6.22 15.94 -2.82
CA MET A 89 7.38 16.03 -3.71
C MET A 89 7.04 15.84 -5.18
N SER A 90 5.85 15.33 -5.48
CA SER A 90 5.38 15.05 -6.83
C SER A 90 3.87 15.31 -6.92
N LYS A 91 3.05 14.27 -6.86
CA LYS A 91 1.59 14.35 -6.84
C LYS A 91 1.06 13.61 -5.62
N GLN A 92 0.09 14.23 -4.95
CA GLN A 92 -0.72 13.60 -3.94
C GLN A 92 -1.58 12.49 -4.57
N THR A 93 -1.77 11.39 -3.85
CA THR A 93 -2.79 10.40 -4.18
C THR A 93 -4.16 10.92 -3.72
N TYR A 94 -5.24 10.32 -4.20
CA TYR A 94 -6.57 10.62 -3.66
C TYR A 94 -6.62 10.33 -2.15
N GLY A 95 -7.53 11.00 -1.45
CA GLY A 95 -7.72 10.81 -0.01
C GLY A 95 -8.32 9.45 0.32
N TRP A 96 -7.65 8.71 1.19
CA TRP A 96 -8.21 7.55 1.88
C TRP A 96 -9.00 8.04 3.10
N GLU A 97 -10.33 8.03 2.97
CA GLU A 97 -11.25 8.40 4.05
C GLU A 97 -11.32 7.29 5.10
N MET A 98 -11.03 7.64 6.34
CA MET A 98 -11.19 6.77 7.50
C MET A 98 -12.67 6.69 7.90
N ALA A 99 -13.05 5.71 8.70
CA ALA A 99 -14.39 5.56 9.25
C ALA A 99 -14.84 6.76 10.11
N SER A 100 -13.90 7.54 10.65
CA SER A 100 -14.17 8.79 11.36
C SER A 100 -14.50 9.98 10.44
N GLY A 101 -14.27 9.84 9.12
CA GLY A 101 -14.44 10.89 8.11
C GLY A 101 -13.20 11.75 7.86
N VAL A 102 -12.12 11.56 8.62
CA VAL A 102 -10.83 12.19 8.32
C VAL A 102 -10.19 11.50 7.11
N SER A 103 -9.48 12.26 6.28
CA SER A 103 -8.86 11.75 5.06
C SER A 103 -7.34 11.83 5.11
N PHE A 104 -6.67 10.81 4.57
CA PHE A 104 -5.22 10.78 4.42
C PHE A 104 -4.84 10.65 2.95
N THR A 105 -3.97 11.53 2.47
CA THR A 105 -3.31 11.37 1.17
C THR A 105 -1.91 10.76 1.37
N GLY A 106 -1.29 10.28 0.30
CA GLY A 106 0.07 9.75 0.29
C GLY A 106 0.11 8.25 0.09
N SER A 107 0.81 7.55 0.97
CA SER A 107 0.99 6.11 0.86
C SER A 107 -0.29 5.36 1.30
N HIS A 108 -0.69 4.32 0.56
CA HIS A 108 -1.86 3.51 0.88
C HIS A 108 -1.43 2.06 1.15
N ILE A 109 -2.32 1.27 1.75
CA ILE A 109 -2.15 -0.19 1.82
C ILE A 109 -3.35 -0.79 1.12
N HIS A 110 -3.19 -1.06 -0.18
CA HIS A 110 -4.26 -1.55 -1.04
C HIS A 110 -4.52 -3.03 -0.76
N THR A 111 -5.78 -3.40 -0.84
CA THR A 111 -6.25 -4.78 -0.83
C THR A 111 -6.95 -5.07 -2.16
N ILE A 112 -6.72 -6.26 -2.71
CA ILE A 112 -7.42 -6.76 -3.89
C ILE A 112 -7.86 -8.18 -3.57
N ASP A 113 -9.15 -8.43 -3.67
CA ASP A 113 -9.74 -9.73 -3.45
C ASP A 113 -9.98 -10.45 -4.77
N TYR A 114 -9.57 -11.71 -4.80
CA TYR A 114 -9.70 -12.58 -5.96
C TYR A 114 -10.43 -13.88 -5.60
N ASP A 115 -11.19 -14.40 -6.56
CA ASP A 115 -11.78 -15.73 -6.52
C ASP A 115 -10.67 -16.79 -6.38
N ARG A 116 -10.72 -17.56 -5.31
CA ARG A 116 -9.66 -18.51 -4.94
C ARG A 116 -9.51 -19.65 -5.94
N GLU A 117 -10.62 -20.18 -6.48
CA GLU A 117 -10.58 -21.31 -7.42
C GLU A 117 -9.90 -20.86 -8.72
N LYS A 118 -10.32 -19.71 -9.26
CA LYS A 118 -9.70 -19.12 -10.45
C LYS A 118 -8.24 -18.72 -10.20
N PHE A 119 -7.93 -18.18 -9.03
CA PHE A 119 -6.56 -17.80 -8.67
C PHE A 119 -5.63 -19.02 -8.64
N ALA A 120 -6.10 -20.17 -8.16
CA ALA A 120 -5.31 -21.41 -8.12
C ALA A 120 -4.96 -21.94 -9.51
N GLU A 121 -5.84 -21.75 -10.49
CA GLU A 121 -5.64 -22.17 -11.89
C GLU A 121 -4.95 -21.09 -12.75
N PHE A 122 -4.77 -19.88 -12.22
CA PHE A 122 -4.40 -18.70 -13.01
C PHE A 122 -3.11 -18.85 -13.83
N LEU A 123 -2.09 -19.55 -13.31
CA LEU A 123 -0.84 -19.76 -14.04
C LEU A 123 -0.96 -20.77 -15.20
N GLU A 124 -2.06 -21.52 -15.25
CA GLU A 124 -2.35 -22.53 -16.28
C GLU A 124 -3.24 -21.96 -17.39
N THR A 125 -3.94 -20.86 -17.15
CA THR A 125 -4.79 -20.18 -18.13
C THR A 125 -4.01 -19.16 -18.97
N GLY A 126 -4.51 -18.87 -20.18
CA GLY A 126 -4.03 -17.77 -21.02
C GLY A 126 -4.68 -16.41 -20.69
N ASP A 127 -5.58 -16.39 -19.69
CA ASP A 127 -6.47 -15.26 -19.43
C ASP A 127 -5.80 -14.19 -18.56
N SER A 128 -6.39 -12.98 -18.54
CA SER A 128 -5.99 -11.91 -17.63
C SER A 128 -6.52 -12.16 -16.20
N ALA A 129 -6.09 -11.34 -15.26
CA ALA A 129 -6.54 -11.39 -13.87
C ALA A 129 -7.95 -10.80 -13.66
N ALA A 130 -8.50 -10.11 -14.67
CA ALA A 130 -9.79 -9.41 -14.57
C ALA A 130 -10.94 -10.35 -14.18
N ASP A 131 -10.99 -11.56 -14.73
CA ASP A 131 -12.09 -12.51 -14.48
C ASP A 131 -12.08 -13.11 -13.06
N MET A 132 -10.96 -13.00 -12.33
CA MET A 132 -10.87 -13.44 -10.93
C MET A 132 -11.06 -12.29 -9.95
N PHE A 133 -11.04 -11.03 -10.39
CA PHE A 133 -11.24 -9.86 -9.53
C PHE A 133 -12.63 -9.85 -8.88
N LEU A 134 -12.69 -9.57 -7.59
CA LEU A 134 -13.94 -9.46 -6.82
C LEU A 134 -14.16 -8.02 -6.33
N GLU A 135 -13.20 -7.48 -5.58
CA GLU A 135 -13.25 -6.12 -5.02
C GLU A 135 -11.83 -5.61 -4.74
N SER A 136 -11.67 -4.29 -4.63
CA SER A 136 -10.48 -3.68 -4.07
C SER A 136 -10.83 -2.70 -2.95
N GLY A 137 -9.82 -2.30 -2.18
CA GLY A 137 -9.99 -1.36 -1.09
C GLY A 137 -8.67 -1.11 -0.38
N HIS A 138 -8.76 -0.86 0.92
CA HIS A 138 -7.60 -0.64 1.75
C HIS A 138 -7.65 -1.44 3.05
N LEU A 139 -6.48 -1.72 3.63
CA LEU A 139 -6.34 -2.71 4.70
C LEU A 139 -7.02 -2.32 6.03
N PHE A 140 -7.22 -1.03 6.27
CA PHE A 140 -7.82 -0.51 7.50
C PHE A 140 -8.75 0.68 7.23
N ASP A 141 -9.56 1.06 8.21
CA ASP A 141 -10.42 2.25 8.13
C ASP A 141 -10.32 3.11 9.39
N THR A 142 -9.55 2.68 10.38
CA THR A 142 -9.46 3.32 11.69
C THR A 142 -8.00 3.42 12.08
N ILE A 143 -7.59 4.62 12.49
CA ILE A 143 -6.21 4.89 12.88
C ILE A 143 -6.14 5.57 14.24
N TYR A 144 -5.21 5.11 15.06
CA TYR A 144 -4.90 5.68 16.36
C TYR A 144 -3.58 6.42 16.28
N ASN A 145 -3.53 7.63 16.84
CA ASN A 145 -2.29 8.39 16.92
C ASN A 145 -1.46 8.03 18.16
N VAL A 146 -0.31 8.68 18.32
CA VAL A 146 0.63 8.44 19.43
C VAL A 146 0.04 8.77 20.83
N PHE A 147 -1.07 9.52 20.89
CA PHE A 147 -1.78 9.78 22.13
C PHE A 147 -2.80 8.68 22.50
N GLY A 148 -3.02 7.72 21.61
CA GLY A 148 -4.01 6.66 21.77
C GLY A 148 -5.43 7.07 21.37
N GLU A 149 -5.60 8.22 20.72
CA GLU A 149 -6.88 8.72 20.23
C GLU A 149 -7.13 8.24 18.80
N VAL A 150 -8.39 7.94 18.48
CA VAL A 150 -8.82 7.76 17.08
C VAL A 150 -8.71 9.11 16.38
N VAL A 151 -8.04 9.14 15.23
CA VAL A 151 -7.93 10.39 14.46
C VAL A 151 -9.27 10.70 13.79
N ASP A 152 -9.84 11.87 14.06
CA ASP A 152 -11.20 12.25 13.62
C ASP A 152 -11.30 13.62 12.95
N GLY A 153 -10.18 14.31 12.76
CA GLY A 153 -10.13 15.56 12.03
C GLY A 153 -8.80 16.29 12.16
N LYS A 154 -8.77 17.54 11.71
CA LYS A 154 -7.60 18.43 11.84
C LYS A 154 -8.04 19.81 12.35
N ASN A 155 -7.44 20.29 13.44
CA ASN A 155 -7.66 21.64 13.95
C ASN A 155 -6.48 22.15 14.80
N ASP A 156 -6.43 23.47 14.99
CA ASP A 156 -5.36 24.18 15.70
C ASP A 156 -5.47 24.14 17.23
N ASP A 157 -6.52 23.51 17.81
CA ASP A 157 -6.63 23.36 19.26
C ASP A 157 -5.64 22.29 19.73
N ALA A 158 -4.56 22.73 20.38
CA ALA A 158 -3.51 21.84 20.87
C ALA A 158 -4.00 20.86 21.97
N THR A 159 -5.15 21.11 22.58
CA THR A 159 -5.74 20.23 23.60
C THR A 159 -6.64 19.15 23.01
N ASP A 160 -7.07 19.31 21.76
CA ASP A 160 -7.84 18.33 21.02
C ASP A 160 -6.89 17.31 20.36
N LEU A 161 -6.62 16.23 21.08
CA LEU A 161 -5.62 15.23 20.69
C LEU A 161 -6.12 14.25 19.61
N SER A 162 -7.42 14.08 19.41
CA SER A 162 -7.94 13.25 18.31
C SER A 162 -7.71 13.93 16.96
N ALA A 163 -7.67 15.25 16.94
CA ALA A 163 -7.41 16.03 15.72
C ALA A 163 -5.94 16.15 15.31
N LYS A 164 -5.09 15.15 15.65
CA LYS A 164 -3.63 15.20 15.54
C LYS A 164 -3.04 13.97 14.87
N TRP A 165 -2.00 14.20 14.06
CA TRP A 165 -1.23 13.15 13.40
C TRP A 165 0.28 13.36 13.59
N GLY A 166 1.00 12.28 13.89
CA GLY A 166 2.34 12.33 14.49
C GLY A 166 3.38 13.12 13.69
N ASN A 167 3.37 12.98 12.37
CA ASN A 167 4.34 13.66 11.51
C ASN A 167 4.06 15.16 11.34
N GLN A 168 2.88 15.65 11.76
CA GLN A 168 2.46 17.05 11.67
C GLN A 168 2.15 17.66 13.04
N THR A 169 2.57 17.02 14.14
CA THR A 169 2.20 17.45 15.49
C THR A 169 3.42 17.49 16.40
N LEU A 170 3.61 18.60 17.13
CA LEU A 170 4.63 18.73 18.18
C LEU A 170 4.20 17.97 19.46
N PRO A 171 5.12 17.61 20.36
CA PRO A 171 4.78 17.03 21.67
C PRO A 171 3.84 17.88 22.53
N THR A 172 3.68 19.17 22.22
CA THR A 172 2.73 20.08 22.87
C THR A 172 1.29 19.94 22.37
N GLY A 173 1.05 19.15 21.31
CA GLY A 173 -0.22 19.06 20.60
C GLY A 173 -0.39 20.13 19.50
N GLU A 174 0.56 21.04 19.34
CA GLU A 174 0.50 22.06 18.28
C GLU A 174 0.73 21.42 16.89
N LEU A 175 -0.14 21.77 15.94
CA LEU A 175 0.00 21.35 14.55
C LEU A 175 1.09 22.12 13.81
N VAL A 176 1.72 21.45 12.87
CA VAL A 176 2.75 21.98 12.00
C VAL A 176 2.34 21.70 10.56
N ASP A 177 2.16 22.77 9.78
CA ASP A 177 1.88 22.65 8.36
C ASP A 177 3.15 22.39 7.53
N PHE A 178 2.94 21.67 6.44
CA PHE A 178 3.93 21.50 5.39
C PHE A 178 4.11 22.79 4.58
N SER A 179 5.23 22.92 3.89
CA SER A 179 5.55 24.01 2.97
C SER A 179 4.57 24.12 1.79
N GLN A 180 3.96 22.99 1.42
CA GLN A 180 2.92 22.90 0.40
C GLN A 180 1.66 22.32 1.05
N PRO A 181 0.47 22.90 0.78
CA PRO A 181 -0.76 22.42 1.37
C PRO A 181 -1.14 21.04 0.81
N LEU A 182 -1.77 20.23 1.67
CA LEU A 182 -2.48 19.03 1.22
C LEU A 182 -3.78 19.46 0.53
N THR A 183 -4.07 18.84 -0.61
CA THR A 183 -5.27 19.11 -1.42
C THR A 183 -6.17 17.89 -1.54
N GLU A 184 -5.62 16.70 -1.28
CA GLU A 184 -6.33 15.42 -1.38
C GLU A 184 -6.58 14.77 -0.01
N GLY A 185 -6.19 15.42 1.10
CA GLY A 185 -6.43 14.88 2.44
C GLY A 185 -6.17 15.88 3.55
N ASP A 186 -6.61 15.56 4.77
CA ASP A 186 -6.37 16.34 5.98
C ASP A 186 -4.94 16.14 6.49
N PHE A 187 -4.46 14.89 6.40
CA PHE A 187 -3.13 14.46 6.83
C PHE A 187 -2.41 13.68 5.73
N PHE A 188 -1.11 13.44 5.95
CA PHE A 188 -0.25 12.77 5.00
C PHE A 188 0.36 11.49 5.59
N PHE A 189 0.09 10.35 4.95
CA PHE A 189 0.90 9.14 5.11
C PHE A 189 2.13 9.27 4.21
N GLN A 190 3.30 9.45 4.83
CA GLN A 190 4.56 9.66 4.10
C GLN A 190 4.94 8.41 3.30
N SER A 191 5.39 7.37 3.97
CA SER A 191 5.79 6.08 3.42
C SER A 191 5.45 4.97 4.41
N PHE A 192 5.20 3.80 3.85
CA PHE A 192 4.98 2.58 4.59
C PHE A 192 6.07 1.56 4.22
N CYS A 193 7.28 2.04 3.93
CA CYS A 193 8.44 1.20 3.66
C CYS A 193 8.59 0.05 4.67
N GLY A 194 9.21 -1.03 4.21
CA GLY A 194 9.40 -2.22 5.04
C GLY A 194 8.09 -2.89 5.46
N ALA A 195 7.01 -2.67 4.70
CA ALA A 195 5.73 -3.29 4.97
C ALA A 195 5.83 -4.82 4.90
N PHE A 196 5.33 -5.48 5.94
CA PHE A 196 5.41 -6.94 6.04
C PHE A 196 4.29 -7.50 6.91
N LEU A 197 3.70 -8.60 6.45
CA LEU A 197 2.74 -9.40 7.21
C LEU A 197 3.46 -10.33 8.18
N GLU A 198 3.45 -9.99 9.46
CA GLU A 198 3.94 -10.84 10.53
C GLU A 198 2.87 -11.85 10.94
N THR A 199 3.19 -13.14 10.83
CA THR A 199 2.25 -14.21 11.15
C THR A 199 2.22 -14.49 12.65
N ALA A 200 1.04 -14.78 13.17
CA ALA A 200 0.84 -15.20 14.55
C ALA A 200 1.80 -16.34 14.93
N ASN A 201 2.41 -16.25 16.12
CA ASN A 201 3.26 -17.30 16.70
C ASN A 201 4.42 -17.76 15.77
N LYS A 202 4.96 -16.87 14.92
CA LYS A 202 5.99 -17.20 13.91
C LYS A 202 7.17 -18.00 14.43
N TYR A 203 7.58 -17.79 15.69
CA TYR A 203 8.75 -18.44 16.27
C TYR A 203 8.42 -19.70 17.08
N GLY A 204 7.16 -20.13 17.07
CA GLY A 204 6.64 -21.28 17.81
C GLY A 204 5.42 -20.91 18.65
N ASP A 205 4.71 -21.92 19.15
CA ASP A 205 3.50 -21.74 19.95
C ASP A 205 3.73 -20.78 21.12
N GLY A 206 3.01 -19.65 21.13
CA GLY A 206 3.14 -18.61 22.15
C GLY A 206 4.40 -17.74 22.02
N ILE A 207 5.12 -17.78 20.89
CA ILE A 207 6.35 -17.02 20.65
C ILE A 207 6.21 -16.13 19.41
N GLY A 208 6.19 -14.82 19.63
CA GLY A 208 5.93 -13.80 18.60
C GLY A 208 4.70 -12.97 18.96
N PHE A 209 4.04 -12.39 17.95
CA PHE A 209 2.71 -11.80 18.14
C PHE A 209 1.65 -12.90 18.29
N GLU A 210 0.63 -12.63 19.10
CA GLU A 210 -0.52 -13.52 19.28
C GLU A 210 -1.37 -13.58 18.00
N ASP A 211 -1.56 -12.43 17.35
CA ASP A 211 -2.32 -12.26 16.11
C ASP A 211 -1.40 -12.10 14.89
N ASN A 212 -1.99 -12.15 13.68
CA ASN A 212 -1.26 -11.75 12.48
C ASN A 212 -1.29 -10.23 12.40
N VAL A 213 -0.15 -9.61 12.13
CA VAL A 213 0.00 -8.16 12.16
C VAL A 213 0.64 -7.70 10.87
N TRP A 214 -0.01 -6.81 10.15
CA TRP A 214 0.65 -6.05 9.10
C TRP A 214 1.41 -4.89 9.74
N LEU A 215 2.73 -4.92 9.60
CA LEU A 215 3.62 -3.89 10.12
C LEU A 215 4.06 -3.00 8.97
N THR A 216 4.09 -1.69 9.20
CA THR A 216 4.78 -0.73 8.34
C THR A 216 5.82 0.01 9.17
N ALA A 217 7.03 0.10 8.64
CA ALA A 217 8.13 0.80 9.25
C ALA A 217 8.48 1.99 8.37
N GLU A 218 7.83 3.12 8.62
CA GLU A 218 8.23 4.36 7.98
C GLU A 218 9.73 4.64 8.24
N GLU A 219 10.50 4.68 7.16
CA GLU A 219 11.96 4.79 7.17
C GLU A 219 12.43 6.22 6.85
N TRP A 220 11.61 7.01 6.15
CA TRP A 220 12.02 8.26 5.54
C TRP A 220 11.34 9.46 6.17
N ASN A 221 12.07 10.15 7.03
CA ASN A 221 11.64 11.47 7.45
C ASN A 221 11.91 12.50 6.33
N ILE A 222 10.89 12.84 5.55
CA ILE A 222 11.02 13.72 4.38
C ILE A 222 11.13 15.20 4.80
N GLN A 223 12.23 15.57 5.44
CA GLN A 223 12.40 16.84 6.16
C GLN A 223 12.09 18.11 5.35
N TYR A 224 12.40 18.14 4.07
CA TYR A 224 12.28 19.35 3.23
C TYR A 224 10.84 19.69 2.81
N ILE A 225 9.85 18.84 3.13
CA ILE A 225 8.44 19.21 2.98
C ILE A 225 7.98 20.21 4.05
N PHE A 226 8.81 20.51 5.07
CA PHE A 226 8.52 21.51 6.10
C PHE A 226 9.23 22.85 5.87
N PRO A 227 8.65 23.99 6.29
CA PRO A 227 9.22 25.32 6.05
C PRO A 227 10.64 25.52 6.61
N ASN A 228 10.94 24.96 7.79
CA ASN A 228 12.30 24.99 8.38
C ASN A 228 13.03 23.65 8.28
N GLY A 229 12.64 22.81 7.31
CA GLY A 229 13.29 21.55 7.02
C GLY A 229 13.41 20.63 8.24
N ALA A 230 14.63 20.11 8.43
CA ALA A 230 14.99 19.20 9.51
C ALA A 230 14.64 19.71 10.92
N THR A 231 14.74 21.02 11.17
CA THR A 231 14.46 21.58 12.50
C THR A 231 13.00 21.36 12.89
N THR A 232 12.08 21.64 11.97
CA THR A 232 10.65 21.44 12.21
C THR A 232 10.31 19.96 12.26
N SER A 233 10.78 19.20 11.28
CA SER A 233 10.53 17.77 11.17
C SER A 233 11.04 16.98 12.39
N ASN A 234 12.21 17.30 12.94
CA ASN A 234 12.74 16.64 14.15
C ASN A 234 12.01 17.05 15.44
N ALA A 235 11.21 18.12 15.40
CA ALA A 235 10.45 18.59 16.55
C ALA A 235 9.04 17.98 16.61
N THR A 236 8.54 17.40 15.51
CA THR A 236 7.26 16.67 15.53
C THR A 236 7.42 15.35 16.28
N MET A 237 6.31 14.67 16.54
CA MET A 237 6.31 13.36 17.19
C MET A 237 6.80 12.22 16.27
N GLY A 238 7.25 12.58 15.07
CA GLY A 238 8.01 11.71 14.19
C GLY A 238 7.17 10.88 13.24
N LEU A 239 7.86 9.96 12.60
CA LEU A 239 7.32 9.00 11.65
C LEU A 239 6.39 8.02 12.38
N ALA A 240 5.21 7.76 11.80
CA ALA A 240 4.27 6.81 12.36
C ALA A 240 4.59 5.40 11.84
N SER A 241 5.01 4.51 12.74
CA SER A 241 4.92 3.07 12.47
C SER A 241 3.48 2.63 12.65
N ILE A 242 2.93 1.89 11.68
CA ILE A 242 1.56 1.37 11.76
C ILE A 242 1.62 -0.13 11.99
N ALA A 243 0.78 -0.61 12.90
CA ALA A 243 0.51 -2.02 13.11
C ALA A 243 -1.00 -2.25 12.94
N VAL A 244 -1.35 -3.14 12.02
CA VAL A 244 -2.75 -3.50 11.73
C VAL A 244 -2.94 -4.95 12.12
N ASP A 245 -3.89 -5.23 13.00
CA ASP A 245 -4.34 -6.61 13.26
C ASP A 245 -5.08 -7.13 12.02
N VAL A 246 -4.60 -8.24 11.46
CA VAL A 246 -5.13 -8.85 10.25
C VAL A 246 -5.75 -10.20 10.59
N ARG A 247 -7.06 -10.31 10.36
CA ARG A 247 -7.74 -11.60 10.45
C ARG A 247 -7.48 -12.41 9.19
N ILE A 248 -6.82 -13.54 9.37
CA ILE A 248 -6.60 -14.53 8.32
C ILE A 248 -7.42 -15.76 8.68
N GLN A 249 -8.22 -16.26 7.75
CA GLN A 249 -8.91 -17.53 7.98
C GLN A 249 -7.85 -18.63 8.13
N SER A 250 -7.97 -19.38 9.23
CA SER A 250 -7.04 -20.41 9.72
C SER A 250 -6.12 -21.02 8.67
N GLN A 251 -4.80 -20.86 8.85
CA GLN A 251 -3.75 -21.54 8.09
C GLN A 251 -4.06 -23.05 7.97
N PRO A 252 -3.91 -23.59 6.74
CA PRO A 252 -2.86 -24.57 6.60
C PRO A 252 -2.03 -24.29 5.34
N TRP A 253 -0.80 -23.80 5.53
CA TRP A 253 0.34 -23.98 4.63
C TRP A 253 0.17 -23.56 3.17
N VAL A 254 0.00 -22.26 2.90
CA VAL A 254 0.58 -21.71 1.66
C VAL A 254 1.91 -21.09 2.01
N LYS A 255 2.95 -21.93 2.02
CA LYS A 255 4.33 -21.47 1.92
C LYS A 255 4.48 -20.82 0.55
N LEU A 256 4.21 -19.51 0.45
CA LEU A 256 4.81 -18.74 -0.63
C LEU A 256 6.30 -18.69 -0.31
N VAL A 257 7.06 -19.66 -0.83
CA VAL A 257 8.52 -19.63 -0.76
C VAL A 257 8.96 -18.51 -1.69
N MET A 258 9.03 -17.29 -1.17
CA MET A 258 9.95 -16.30 -1.73
C MET A 258 11.34 -16.83 -1.43
N LYS A 259 11.88 -17.58 -2.39
CA LYS A 259 13.33 -17.81 -2.44
C LYS A 259 13.94 -16.43 -2.61
N ASN A 260 14.60 -15.93 -1.57
CA ASN A 260 15.55 -14.85 -1.72
C ASN A 260 16.52 -15.24 -2.84
N CYS A 261 16.36 -14.62 -4.01
CA CYS A 261 17.37 -14.62 -5.03
C CYS A 261 18.48 -13.67 -4.57
N CYS A 262 19.40 -14.19 -3.78
CA CYS A 262 20.78 -13.73 -3.77
C CYS A 262 21.68 -14.88 -3.29
N PRO A 263 22.71 -15.28 -4.05
CA PRO A 263 23.88 -15.92 -3.46
C PRO A 263 24.63 -14.95 -2.53
#